data_AF-A0A0R2PXE2-F1
#
_entry.id   AF-A0A0R2PXE2-F1
#
_cell.length_a   1.000
_cell.length_b   1.000
_cell.length_c   1.000
_cell.angle_alpha   90.00
_cell.angle_beta   90.00
_cell.angle_gamma   90.00
#
_symmetry.space_group_name_H-M   'P 1'
#
loop_
_entity.id
_entity.type
_entity.pdbx_description
1 polymer ?
#
loop_
_entity_poly.entity_id
_entity_poly.type
_entity_poly.pdbx_seq_one_letter_code
_entity_poly.pdbx_strand_id
1 'polypeptide(L)'
;MIERPRSTAPRRAGGDGHLDVFVSDEQVDVSVDGARWQQLSLRILEAEGVRGQAEMALLFVTREAITEMNRVHMGVDGPTDVLAFPIDLVDNSRATGPTAHSSTPIVARVDVGELPLLVGDVVVCPSC
;
A
#
# COMPACT_ATOMS: atom_id res chain seq x y z
N MET A 1 21.10 -22.35 6.73
CA MET A 1 20.29 -21.54 7.66
C MET A 1 20.46 -20.09 7.19
N ILE A 2 19.53 -19.60 6.37
CA ILE A 2 19.62 -18.22 5.83
C ILE A 2 18.90 -17.34 6.84
N GLU A 3 19.66 -16.48 7.52
CA GLU A 3 19.13 -15.48 8.46
C GLU A 3 18.25 -14.49 7.70
N ARG A 4 17.01 -14.32 8.16
CA ARG A 4 16.07 -13.34 7.64
C ARG A 4 16.51 -11.96 8.16
N PRO A 5 16.81 -10.97 7.31
CA PRO A 5 17.18 -9.65 7.79
C PRO A 5 15.99 -9.07 8.57
N ARG A 6 16.22 -8.72 9.84
CA ARG A 6 15.20 -8.05 10.67
C ARG A 6 15.02 -6.65 10.09
N SER A 7 13.86 -6.39 9.46
CA SER A 7 13.56 -5.05 8.98
C SER A 7 13.51 -4.11 10.20
N THR A 8 14.31 -3.05 10.16
CA THR A 8 14.39 -2.00 11.18
C THR A 8 13.43 -0.85 10.85
N ALA A 9 12.38 -1.12 10.08
CA ALA A 9 11.41 -0.10 9.69
C ALA A 9 10.56 0.32 10.90
N PRO A 10 10.21 1.62 11.02
CA PRO A 10 9.27 2.08 12.04
C PRO A 10 7.95 1.32 11.90
N ARG A 11 7.38 0.90 13.03
CA ARG A 11 6.12 0.14 13.08
C ARG A 11 5.01 0.99 12.46
N ARG A 12 4.49 0.58 11.30
CA ARG A 12 3.34 1.22 10.67
C ARG A 12 2.08 0.69 11.36
N ALA A 13 1.43 1.52 12.15
CA ALA A 13 0.22 1.16 12.87
C ALA A 13 -0.88 2.17 12.54
N GLY A 14 -2.03 1.68 12.08
CA GLY A 14 -3.26 2.47 12.08
C GLY A 14 -3.98 2.36 13.42
N GLY A 15 -5.14 3.00 13.52
CA GLY A 15 -6.00 2.95 14.70
C GLY A 15 -6.56 1.58 15.04
N ASP A 16 -7.56 1.55 15.92
CA ASP A 16 -8.24 0.32 16.31
C ASP A 16 -8.94 -0.34 15.12
N GLY A 17 -8.54 -1.58 14.79
CA GLY A 17 -9.14 -2.34 13.69
C GLY A 17 -8.27 -3.50 13.20
N HIS A 18 -8.56 -3.98 12.00
CA HIS A 18 -7.88 -5.12 11.39
C HIS A 18 -7.27 -4.75 10.04
N LEU A 19 -6.33 -5.58 9.58
CA LEU A 19 -5.77 -5.49 8.23
C LEU A 19 -6.81 -5.98 7.23
N ASP A 20 -7.06 -5.19 6.19
CA ASP A 20 -7.89 -5.56 5.06
C ASP A 20 -7.08 -5.51 3.76
N VAL A 21 -7.30 -6.51 2.91
CA VAL A 21 -6.68 -6.59 1.58
C VAL A 21 -7.79 -6.80 0.57
N PHE A 22 -8.00 -5.81 -0.29
CA PHE A 22 -8.90 -5.92 -1.43
C PHE A 22 -8.18 -6.58 -2.60
N VAL A 23 -8.81 -7.58 -3.23
CA VAL A 23 -8.26 -8.25 -4.41
C VAL A 23 -9.23 -8.09 -5.58
N SER A 24 -8.72 -7.57 -6.70
CA SER A 24 -9.46 -7.47 -7.96
C SER A 24 -8.73 -8.24 -9.06
N ASP A 25 -9.46 -9.03 -9.84
CA ASP A 25 -8.95 -9.68 -11.05
C ASP A 25 -9.69 -9.12 -12.27
N GLU A 26 -9.03 -8.25 -13.01
CA GLU A 26 -9.59 -7.51 -14.15
C GLU A 26 -9.14 -8.08 -15.50
N GLN A 27 -8.27 -9.09 -15.46
CA GLN A 27 -7.79 -9.81 -16.64
C GLN A 27 -8.47 -11.17 -16.77
N VAL A 28 -8.33 -11.80 -17.95
CA VAL A 28 -8.87 -13.14 -18.24
C VAL A 28 -7.86 -14.09 -18.88
N ASP A 29 -6.60 -13.65 -19.03
CA ASP A 29 -5.54 -14.39 -19.70
C ASP A 29 -5.02 -15.55 -18.85
N VAL A 30 -4.98 -15.38 -17.53
CA VAL A 30 -4.40 -16.33 -16.57
C VAL A 30 -5.38 -16.56 -15.43
N SER A 31 -5.61 -17.83 -15.07
CA SER A 31 -6.44 -18.17 -13.91
C SER A 31 -5.73 -17.78 -12.62
N VAL A 32 -6.35 -16.89 -11.84
CA VAL A 32 -5.83 -16.40 -10.56
C VAL A 32 -6.73 -16.85 -9.41
N ASP A 33 -6.13 -17.42 -8.37
CA ASP A 33 -6.81 -17.71 -7.10
C ASP A 33 -6.73 -16.47 -6.19
N GLY A 34 -7.74 -15.60 -6.31
CA GLY A 34 -7.80 -14.34 -5.54
C GLY A 34 -7.76 -14.55 -4.03
N ALA A 35 -8.42 -15.58 -3.50
CA ALA A 35 -8.46 -15.85 -2.07
C ALA A 35 -7.07 -16.26 -1.54
N ARG A 36 -6.32 -17.07 -2.31
CA ARG A 36 -4.95 -17.43 -1.96
C ARG A 36 -4.03 -16.20 -1.91
N TRP A 37 -4.17 -15.28 -2.87
CA TRP A 37 -3.36 -14.06 -2.92
C TRP A 37 -3.73 -13.04 -1.84
N GLN A 38 -5.02 -12.92 -1.50
CA GLN A 38 -5.47 -12.14 -0.35
C GLN A 38 -4.81 -12.62 0.95
N GLN A 39 -4.88 -13.93 1.22
CA GLN A 39 -4.29 -14.54 2.42
C GLN A 39 -2.76 -14.42 2.45
N LEU A 40 -2.09 -14.52 1.30
CA LEU A 40 -0.65 -14.29 1.23
C LEU A 40 -0.30 -12.85 1.60
N SER A 41 -1.03 -11.88 1.03
CA SER A 41 -0.80 -10.46 1.25
C SER A 41 -1.01 -10.07 2.72
N LEU A 42 -2.09 -10.54 3.35
CA LEU A 42 -2.34 -10.34 4.78
C LEU A 42 -1.16 -10.83 5.63
N ARG A 43 -0.66 -12.05 5.39
CA ARG A 43 0.48 -12.61 6.12
C ARG A 43 1.78 -11.83 5.88
N ILE A 44 1.97 -11.26 4.69
CA ILE A 44 3.13 -10.41 4.40
C ILE A 44 3.03 -9.13 5.22
N LEU A 45 1.88 -8.44 5.22
CA LEU A 45 1.67 -7.21 6.00
C LEU A 45 1.90 -7.44 7.50
N GLU A 46 1.37 -8.54 8.05
CA GLU A 46 1.60 -8.93 9.44
C GLU A 46 3.09 -9.19 9.72
N ALA A 47 3.78 -9.90 8.83
CA ALA A 47 5.20 -10.21 8.97
C ALA A 47 6.10 -8.97 8.86
N GLU A 48 5.71 -7.99 8.06
CA GLU A 48 6.37 -6.68 7.94
C GLU A 48 6.02 -5.73 9.11
N GLY A 49 5.18 -6.19 10.05
CA GLY A 49 4.88 -5.47 11.28
C GLY A 49 3.82 -4.39 11.13
N VAL A 50 3.02 -4.44 10.06
CA VAL A 50 1.82 -3.61 9.90
C VAL A 50 0.79 -4.04 10.94
N ARG A 51 0.25 -3.08 11.70
CA ARG A 51 -0.71 -3.34 12.79
C ARG A 51 -1.89 -2.37 12.75
N GLY A 52 -2.94 -2.71 13.50
CA GLY A 52 -4.15 -1.90 13.60
C GLY A 52 -4.98 -1.96 12.32
N GLN A 53 -5.87 -0.99 12.16
CA GLN A 53 -6.64 -0.83 10.94
C GLN A 53 -5.73 -0.42 9.79
N ALA A 54 -5.60 -1.26 8.76
CA ALA A 54 -4.84 -0.91 7.57
C ALA A 54 -5.45 -1.52 6.31
N GLU A 55 -5.29 -0.86 5.18
CA GLU A 55 -5.88 -1.24 3.90
C GLU A 55 -4.83 -1.30 2.79
N MET A 56 -4.91 -2.33 1.96
CA MET A 56 -4.09 -2.51 0.75
C MET A 56 -4.95 -3.05 -0.39
N ALA A 57 -4.72 -2.60 -1.62
CA ALA A 57 -5.31 -3.22 -2.81
C ALA A 57 -4.28 -4.06 -3.58
N LEU A 58 -4.72 -5.21 -4.08
CA LEU A 58 -3.98 -6.05 -5.01
C LEU A 58 -4.81 -6.25 -6.28
N LEU A 59 -4.31 -5.74 -7.40
CA LEU A 59 -5.00 -5.76 -8.68
C LEU A 59 -4.25 -6.65 -9.66
N PHE A 60 -4.95 -7.58 -10.29
CA PHE A 60 -4.46 -8.34 -11.43
C PHE A 60 -5.03 -7.72 -12.71
N VAL A 61 -4.16 -7.25 -13.60
CA VAL A 61 -4.54 -6.47 -14.78
C VAL A 61 -3.95 -7.05 -16.05
N THR A 62 -4.44 -6.59 -17.20
CA THR A 62 -3.92 -7.03 -18.50
C THR A 62 -2.56 -6.41 -18.82
N ARG A 63 -1.87 -6.99 -19.80
CA ARG A 63 -0.60 -6.46 -20.32
C ARG A 63 -0.73 -5.03 -20.84
N GLU A 64 -1.85 -4.68 -21.48
CA GLU A 64 -2.11 -3.33 -22.00
C GLU A 64 -2.27 -2.34 -20.86
N ALA A 65 -3.05 -2.70 -19.83
CA ALA A 65 -3.28 -1.84 -18.67
C ALA A 65 -1.98 -1.57 -17.90
N ILE A 66 -1.16 -2.58 -17.65
CA ILE A 66 0.12 -2.37 -16.95
C ILE A 66 1.12 -1.59 -17.78
N THR A 67 1.11 -1.75 -19.11
CA THR A 67 1.97 -0.98 -20.02
C THR A 67 1.62 0.51 -19.95
N GLU A 68 0.33 0.84 -20.00
CA GLU A 68 -0.12 2.22 -19.88
C GLU A 68 0.19 2.81 -18.50
N MET A 69 -0.02 2.05 -17.42
CA MET A 69 0.34 2.49 -16.07
C MET A 69 1.85 2.73 -15.93
N ASN A 70 2.68 1.85 -16.48
CA ASN A 70 4.15 1.97 -16.44
C ASN A 70 4.60 3.22 -17.21
N ARG A 71 4.00 3.47 -18.37
CA ARG A 71 4.26 4.67 -19.16
C ARG A 71 3.86 5.95 -18.42
N VAL A 72 2.66 5.99 -17.85
CA VAL A 72 2.12 7.20 -17.18
C VAL A 72 2.85 7.50 -15.88
N HIS A 73 3.14 6.49 -15.06
CA HIS A 73 3.65 6.70 -13.70
C HIS A 73 5.16 6.52 -13.58
N MET A 74 5.78 5.68 -14.41
CA MET A 74 7.23 5.43 -14.38
C MET A 74 7.96 6.04 -15.58
N GLY A 75 7.23 6.52 -16.60
CA GLY A 75 7.84 7.06 -17.83
C GLY A 75 8.54 5.98 -18.68
N VAL A 76 8.23 4.70 -18.44
CA VAL A 76 8.83 3.57 -19.15
C VAL A 76 7.84 3.01 -20.15
N ASP A 77 8.24 2.96 -21.42
CA ASP A 77 7.47 2.32 -22.47
C ASP A 77 7.60 0.79 -22.38
N GLY A 78 6.47 0.10 -22.29
CA GLY A 78 6.40 -1.36 -22.27
C GLY A 78 5.88 -1.94 -20.95
N PRO A 79 5.53 -3.24 -20.94
CA PRO A 79 4.98 -3.90 -19.77
C PRO A 79 6.04 -4.16 -18.71
N THR A 80 5.57 -4.32 -17.47
CA THR A 80 6.33 -4.88 -16.35
C THR A 80 5.47 -5.95 -15.66
N ASP A 81 6.08 -6.81 -14.87
CA ASP A 81 5.39 -7.84 -14.09
C ASP A 81 4.58 -7.24 -12.93
N VAL A 82 5.13 -6.22 -12.26
CA VAL A 82 4.52 -5.57 -11.10
C VAL A 82 4.78 -4.05 -11.07
N LEU A 83 3.80 -3.31 -10.54
CA LEU A 83 3.92 -1.91 -10.11
C LEU A 83 3.41 -1.79 -8.67
N ALA A 84 3.99 -0.88 -7.89
CA ALA A 84 3.55 -0.57 -6.54
C ALA A 84 3.34 0.94 -6.39
N PHE A 85 2.17 1.32 -5.89
CA PHE A 85 1.76 2.69 -5.64
C PHE A 85 1.53 2.88 -4.13
N PRO A 86 2.58 3.20 -3.36
CA PRO A 86 2.43 3.44 -1.94
C PRO A 86 1.64 4.73 -1.68
N ILE A 87 0.71 4.67 -0.73
CA ILE A 87 0.11 5.89 -0.19
C ILE A 87 0.99 6.31 0.99
N ASP A 88 1.77 7.38 0.82
CA ASP A 88 2.58 7.91 1.91
C ASP A 88 1.64 8.38 3.04
N LEU A 89 1.70 7.72 4.20
CA LEU A 89 1.43 8.41 5.45
C LEU A 89 2.49 9.50 5.54
N VAL A 90 2.11 10.74 5.27
CA VAL A 90 2.90 11.92 5.65
C VAL A 90 3.55 11.64 7.00
N ASP A 91 4.87 11.54 6.98
CA ASP A 91 5.68 11.46 8.17
C ASP A 91 5.41 12.76 8.96
N ASN A 92 4.51 12.67 9.93
CA ASN A 92 4.17 13.79 10.82
C ASN A 92 5.36 14.18 11.72
N SER A 93 6.56 13.59 11.53
CA SER A 93 7.80 14.05 12.14
C SER A 93 8.28 15.41 11.61
N ARG A 94 7.71 15.96 10.52
CA ARG A 94 7.99 17.33 10.05
C ARG A 94 7.03 18.39 10.59
N ALA A 95 6.77 18.39 11.89
CA ALA A 95 6.36 19.60 12.61
C ALA A 95 7.56 20.20 13.33
N THR A 96 8.56 20.70 12.59
CA THR A 96 9.60 21.58 13.16
C THR A 96 9.97 22.65 12.14
N GLY A 97 9.00 23.50 11.83
CA GLY A 97 9.21 24.76 11.13
C GLY A 97 8.81 25.92 12.05
N PRO A 98 9.60 27.01 12.17
CA PRO A 98 9.36 28.07 13.16
C PRO A 98 8.13 28.96 12.88
N THR A 99 7.28 28.64 11.90
CA THR A 99 6.22 29.52 11.40
C THR A 99 4.81 28.95 11.55
N ALA A 100 4.57 28.04 12.50
CA ALA A 100 3.23 27.53 12.82
C ALA A 100 2.40 28.57 13.61
N HIS A 101 2.17 29.73 13.02
CA HIS A 101 1.22 30.73 13.47
C HIS A 101 0.35 31.14 12.28
N SER A 102 -0.66 30.34 11.97
CA SER A 102 -1.90 30.87 11.42
C SER A 102 -3.08 30.30 12.21
N SER A 103 -3.87 31.23 12.71
CA SER A 103 -4.98 31.04 13.62
C SER A 103 -6.25 30.72 12.85
N THR A 104 -6.74 29.48 12.97
CA THR A 104 -8.14 29.08 12.77
C THR A 104 -8.47 27.95 13.75
N PRO A 105 -9.50 28.09 14.62
CA PRO A 105 -9.92 27.01 15.51
C PRO A 105 -10.99 26.14 14.84
N ILE A 106 -10.97 24.85 15.18
CA ILE A 106 -11.79 23.74 14.65
C ILE A 106 -11.16 23.07 13.42
N VAL A 107 -9.97 22.51 13.61
CA VAL A 107 -9.72 21.16 13.11
C VAL A 107 -9.97 20.29 14.33
N ALA A 108 -11.02 19.47 14.30
CA ALA A 108 -11.11 18.35 15.23
C ALA A 108 -9.73 17.68 15.17
N ARG A 109 -9.01 17.64 16.29
CA ARG A 109 -7.74 16.92 16.35
C ARG A 109 -8.09 15.46 16.13
N VAL A 110 -8.23 15.05 14.88
CA VAL A 110 -8.25 13.65 14.50
C VAL A 110 -6.90 13.17 14.94
N ASP A 111 -6.90 12.32 15.96
CA ASP A 111 -5.68 11.65 16.34
C ASP A 111 -5.26 10.86 15.10
N VAL A 112 -4.14 11.23 14.50
CA VAL A 112 -3.65 10.59 13.27
C VAL A 112 -3.39 9.11 13.55
N GLY A 113 -3.18 8.73 14.82
CA GLY A 113 -3.10 7.34 15.27
C GLY A 113 -4.43 6.58 15.29
N GLU A 114 -5.59 7.25 15.16
CA GLU A 114 -6.91 6.62 15.05
C GLU A 114 -7.36 6.40 13.60
N LEU A 115 -6.64 6.96 12.62
CA LEU A 115 -6.96 6.76 11.21
C LEU A 115 -6.50 5.39 10.70
N PRO A 116 -7.22 4.81 9.73
CA PRO A 116 -6.74 3.64 9.00
C PRO A 116 -5.41 3.95 8.30
N LEU A 117 -4.45 3.04 8.44
CA LEU A 117 -3.22 3.08 7.66
C LEU A 117 -3.51 2.65 6.23
N LEU A 118 -3.38 3.56 5.27
CA LEU A 118 -3.44 3.21 3.85
C LEU A 118 -2.05 2.78 3.37
N VAL A 119 -1.89 1.49 3.05
CA VAL A 119 -0.62 0.94 2.54
C VAL A 119 -0.44 1.35 1.07
N GLY A 120 -1.54 1.33 0.30
CA GLY A 120 -1.56 1.61 -1.13
C GLY A 120 -1.84 0.37 -1.97
N ASP A 121 -1.41 0.43 -3.23
CA ASP A 121 -1.83 -0.51 -4.26
C ASP A 121 -0.65 -1.29 -4.83
N VAL A 122 -0.87 -2.58 -5.10
CA VAL A 122 0.03 -3.45 -5.85
C VAL A 122 -0.70 -3.92 -7.10
N VAL A 123 -0.13 -3.63 -8.27
CA VAL A 123 -0.69 -3.98 -9.56
C VAL A 123 0.20 -5.02 -10.23
N VAL A 124 -0.37 -6.16 -10.59
CA VAL A 124 0.33 -7.32 -11.14
C VAL A 124 -0.22 -7.64 -12.53
N CYS A 125 0.66 -7.93 -13.49
CA CYS A 125 0.31 -8.50 -14.78
C CYS A 125 0.72 -9.98 -14.83
N PRO A 126 -0.22 -10.93 -14.68
CA PRO A 126 0.11 -12.37 -14.67
C PRO A 126 0.62 -12.93 -16.00
N SER A 127 0.31 -12.27 -17.13
CA SER A 127 0.69 -12.69 -18.48
C SER A 127 1.97 -12.00 -19.00
N CYS A 128 2.57 -11.15 -18.15
CA CYS A 128 3.90 -10.60 -18.31
C CYS A 128 4.93 -11.64 -17.82
#